data_AF-A0A2V8RC69-F1
#
_entry.id   AF-A0A2V8RC69-F1
#
_cell.length_a   1.000
_cell.length_b   1.000
_cell.length_c   1.000
_cell.angle_alpha   90.00
_cell.angle_beta   90.00
_cell.angle_gamma   90.00
#
_symmetry.space_group_name_H-M   'P 1'
#
loop_
_entity.id
_entity.type
_entity.pdbx_description
1 polymer ?
#
loop_
_entity_poly.entity_id
_entity_poly.type
_entity_poly.pdbx_seq_one_letter_code
_entity_poly.pdbx_strand_id
1 'polypeptide(L)'
;MSLKLIRRLALFVGLFCIVGETVRRWHTWTEWPPDFFDDYLIGLFLFYGAWRSARDERRGHHYLAAAWGFACGLGYASFFGHLRQAVFNASAPDPAPIPHVWLTALIGAGWLLCLFALFSTLRKLPERA
;
A
#
# COMPACT_ATOMS: atom_id res chain seq x y z
N MET A 1 -10.83 0.88 -16.05
CA MET A 1 -11.25 -0.23 -15.16
C MET A 1 -12.53 0.18 -14.45
N SER A 2 -13.33 -0.77 -13.96
CA SER A 2 -14.47 -0.42 -13.10
C SER A 2 -13.97 0.16 -11.78
N LEU A 3 -14.52 1.30 -11.35
CA LEU A 3 -14.23 1.92 -10.04
C LEU A 3 -14.47 0.93 -8.89
N LYS A 4 -15.41 -0.01 -9.05
CA LYS A 4 -15.69 -1.09 -8.10
C LYS A 4 -14.48 -1.99 -7.87
N LEU A 5 -13.72 -2.31 -8.92
CA LEU A 5 -12.53 -3.16 -8.81
C LEU A 5 -11.41 -2.42 -8.08
N ILE A 6 -11.16 -1.16 -8.45
CA ILE A 6 -10.16 -0.32 -7.78
C ILE A 6 -10.47 -0.17 -6.28
N ARG A 7 -11.75 0.02 -5.92
CA ARG A 7 -12.18 0.04 -4.52
C ARG A 7 -11.91 -1.28 -3.80
N ARG A 8 -12.21 -2.44 -4.42
CA ARG A 8 -11.91 -3.75 -3.84
C ARG A 8 -10.41 -3.96 -3.64
N LEU A 9 -9.60 -3.53 -4.60
CA LEU A 9 -8.15 -3.56 -4.48
C LEU A 9 -7.67 -2.68 -3.33
N ALA A 10 -8.26 -1.50 -3.11
CA ALA A 10 -7.90 -0.64 -1.99
C ALA A 10 -8.20 -1.30 -0.65
N LEU A 11 -9.35 -1.97 -0.52
CA LEU A 11 -9.67 -2.74 0.68
C LEU A 11 -8.69 -3.92 0.88
N PHE A 12 -8.39 -4.65 -0.19
CA PHE A 12 -7.47 -5.79 -0.12
C PHE A 12 -6.05 -5.35 0.26
N VAL A 13 -5.49 -4.36 -0.44
CA VAL A 13 -4.15 -3.84 -0.19
C VAL A 13 -4.07 -3.20 1.19
N GLY A 14 -5.06 -2.40 1.58
CA GLY A 14 -5.08 -1.77 2.90
C GLY A 14 -5.12 -2.78 4.05
N LEU A 15 -5.92 -3.84 3.91
CA LEU A 15 -5.94 -4.94 4.88
C LEU A 15 -4.61 -5.69 4.89
N PHE A 16 -4.05 -5.96 3.71
CA PHE A 16 -2.79 -6.66 3.57
C PHE A 16 -1.63 -5.90 4.23
N CYS A 17 -1.55 -4.57 4.10
CA CYS A 17 -0.56 -3.74 4.79
C CYS A 17 -0.69 -3.87 6.31
N ILE A 18 -1.88 -3.66 6.86
CA ILE A 18 -2.11 -3.73 8.32
C ILE A 18 -1.75 -5.11 8.87
N VAL A 19 -2.26 -6.17 8.23
CA VAL A 19 -2.00 -7.55 8.69
C VAL A 19 -0.53 -7.92 8.48
N GLY A 20 0.05 -7.56 7.34
CA GLY A 20 1.44 -7.83 6.99
C GLY A 20 2.40 -7.23 8.02
N GLU A 21 2.20 -5.96 8.40
CA GLU A 21 3.06 -5.29 9.38
C GLU A 21 2.86 -5.86 10.79
N THR A 22 1.61 -6.18 11.14
CA THR A 22 1.29 -6.82 12.43
C THR A 22 1.98 -8.18 12.57
N VAL A 23 1.99 -8.99 11.51
CA VAL A 23 2.67 -10.30 11.51
C VAL A 23 4.18 -10.12 11.49
N ARG A 24 4.71 -9.21 10.66
CA ARG A 24 6.14 -8.97 10.52
C ARG A 24 6.78 -8.53 11.83
N ARG A 25 6.09 -7.72 12.61
CA ARG A 25 6.63 -7.14 13.85
C ARG A 25 5.93 -7.62 15.13
N TRP A 26 5.24 -8.75 15.07
CA TRP A 26 4.51 -9.33 16.21
C TRP A 26 5.37 -9.48 17.47
N HIS A 27 6.68 -9.71 17.30
CA HIS A 27 7.63 -9.86 18.39
C HIS A 27 8.50 -8.62 18.67
N THR A 28 8.43 -7.57 17.83
CA THR A 28 9.30 -6.38 17.87
C THR A 28 8.55 -5.04 17.98
N TRP A 29 7.25 -5.09 18.30
CA TRP A 29 6.35 -4.00 18.69
C TRP A 29 6.86 -2.89 19.59
N THR A 30 7.87 -3.13 20.43
CA THR A 30 8.42 -2.10 21.33
C THR A 30 9.72 -1.48 20.85
N GLU A 31 10.34 -1.99 19.79
CA GLU A 31 11.69 -1.61 19.39
C GLU A 31 11.73 -0.26 18.65
N TRP A 32 10.78 -0.02 17.73
CA TRP A 32 10.68 1.23 16.94
C TRP A 32 9.23 1.57 16.59
N PRO A 33 8.52 2.33 17.46
CA PRO A 33 7.10 2.64 17.26
C PRO A 33 6.74 3.42 15.98
N PRO A 34 7.55 4.37 15.46
CA PRO A 34 7.17 5.14 14.27
C PRO A 34 6.95 4.31 13.01
N ASP A 35 7.82 3.33 12.75
CA ASP A 35 7.74 2.50 11.53
C ASP A 35 6.46 1.67 11.46
N PHE A 36 5.83 1.37 12.60
CA PHE A 36 4.56 0.65 12.64
C PHE A 36 3.42 1.44 12.00
N PHE A 37 3.48 2.77 12.04
CA PHE A 37 2.33 3.57 11.66
C PHE A 37 2.16 3.65 10.14
N ASP A 38 3.23 3.50 9.36
CA ASP A 38 3.20 3.71 7.91
C ASP A 38 2.17 2.79 7.23
N ASP A 39 2.23 1.49 7.48
CA ASP A 39 1.32 0.50 6.89
C ASP A 39 -0.12 0.64 7.40
N TYR A 40 -0.29 1.08 8.63
CA TYR A 40 -1.61 1.38 9.21
C TYR A 40 -2.22 2.64 8.61
N LEU A 41 -1.42 3.67 8.33
CA LEU A 41 -1.84 4.88 7.65
C LEU A 41 -2.20 4.60 6.19
N ILE A 42 -1.42 3.78 5.49
CA ILE A 42 -1.77 3.28 4.15
C ILE A 42 -3.13 2.59 4.19
N GLY A 43 -3.30 1.64 5.11
CA GLY A 43 -4.56 0.90 5.27
C GLY A 43 -5.75 1.83 5.55
N LEU A 44 -5.58 2.75 6.50
CA LEU A 44 -6.61 3.73 6.87
C LEU A 44 -7.02 4.61 5.70
N PHE A 45 -6.06 5.15 4.95
CA PHE A 45 -6.35 6.02 3.81
C PHE A 45 -6.98 5.25 2.65
N LEU A 46 -6.54 4.03 2.37
CA LEU A 46 -7.14 3.19 1.34
C LEU A 46 -8.59 2.80 1.71
N PHE A 47 -8.85 2.44 2.97
CA PHE A 47 -10.20 2.19 3.46
C PHE A 47 -11.08 3.43 3.37
N TYR A 48 -10.57 4.59 3.79
CA TYR A 48 -11.30 5.86 3.72
C TYR A 48 -11.62 6.25 2.27
N GLY A 49 -10.64 6.16 1.37
CA GLY A 49 -10.83 6.43 -0.06
C GLY A 49 -11.84 5.48 -0.71
N ALA A 50 -11.78 4.18 -0.36
CA ALA A 50 -12.70 3.16 -0.86
C ALA A 50 -14.14 3.36 -0.35
N TRP A 51 -14.29 3.79 0.91
CA TRP A 51 -15.57 4.11 1.51
C TRP A 51 -16.15 5.41 0.93
N ARG A 52 -15.33 6.45 0.77
CA ARG A 52 -15.80 7.75 0.25
C ARG A 52 -16.25 7.63 -1.21
N SER A 53 -15.48 6.92 -2.04
CA SER A 53 -15.86 6.57 -3.41
C SER A 53 -17.05 5.60 -3.52
N ALA A 54 -17.42 4.91 -2.43
CA ALA A 54 -18.65 4.14 -2.37
C ALA A 54 -19.91 5.00 -2.24
N ARG A 55 -19.81 6.09 -1.47
CA ARG A 55 -20.94 6.98 -1.19
C ARG A 55 -21.20 7.98 -2.31
N ASP A 56 -20.14 8.48 -2.93
CA ASP A 56 -20.21 9.42 -4.04
C ASP A 56 -19.06 9.09 -5.00
N GLU A 57 -19.37 8.47 -6.14
CA GLU A 57 -18.34 8.09 -7.12
C GLU A 57 -17.62 9.32 -7.69
N ARG A 58 -18.33 10.43 -7.89
CA ARG A 58 -17.79 11.61 -8.57
C ARG A 58 -16.88 12.42 -7.67
N ARG A 59 -17.23 12.64 -6.41
CA ARG A 59 -16.33 13.32 -5.44
C ARG A 59 -15.36 12.37 -4.77
N GLY A 60 -15.77 11.13 -4.55
CA GLY A 60 -15.00 10.13 -3.82
C GLY A 60 -13.79 9.59 -4.60
N HIS A 61 -13.80 9.64 -5.94
CA HIS A 61 -12.64 9.19 -6.73
C HIS A 61 -11.38 10.01 -6.46
N HIS A 62 -11.50 11.32 -6.13
CA HIS A 62 -10.35 12.14 -5.76
C HIS A 62 -9.69 11.65 -4.46
N TYR A 63 -10.49 11.28 -3.46
CA TYR A 63 -9.98 10.74 -2.20
C TYR A 63 -9.33 9.36 -2.40
N LEU A 64 -9.92 8.53 -3.27
CA LEU A 64 -9.34 7.25 -3.62
C LEU A 64 -8.01 7.42 -4.38
N ALA A 65 -7.92 8.40 -5.29
CA ALA A 65 -6.67 8.73 -5.98
C ALA A 65 -5.60 9.24 -5.01
N ALA A 66 -5.96 10.11 -4.06
CA ALA A 66 -5.05 10.60 -3.03
C ALA A 66 -4.53 9.44 -2.15
N ALA A 67 -5.41 8.52 -1.75
CA ALA A 67 -5.01 7.34 -0.98
C ALA A 67 -4.04 6.43 -1.75
N TRP A 68 -4.32 6.15 -3.02
CA TRP A 68 -3.38 5.40 -3.87
C TRP A 68 -2.07 6.13 -4.11
N GLY A 69 -2.10 7.46 -4.25
CA GLY A 69 -0.91 8.30 -4.37
C GLY A 69 -0.02 8.22 -3.14
N PHE A 70 -0.64 8.31 -1.96
CA PHE A 70 0.05 8.15 -0.68
C PHE A 70 0.68 6.74 -0.56
N ALA A 71 -0.08 5.69 -0.89
CA ALA A 71 0.41 4.31 -0.89
C ALA A 71 1.58 4.11 -1.89
N CYS A 72 1.58 4.79 -3.04
CA CYS A 72 2.69 4.76 -3.99
C CYS A 72 3.96 5.44 -3.43
N GLY A 73 3.81 6.54 -2.70
CA GLY A 73 4.94 7.25 -2.08
C GLY A 73 5.62 6.43 -1.00
N LEU A 74 4.85 5.87 -0.06
CA LEU A 74 5.40 4.99 0.97
C LEU A 74 5.89 3.65 0.41
N GLY A 75 5.16 3.07 -0.55
CA GLY A 75 5.60 1.86 -1.24
C GLY A 75 6.93 2.03 -1.99
N TYR A 76 7.19 3.22 -2.56
CA TYR A 76 8.48 3.56 -3.16
C TYR A 76 9.59 3.55 -2.10
N ALA A 77 9.40 4.28 -0.99
CA ALA A 77 10.39 4.36 0.08
C ALA A 77 10.71 2.97 0.65
N SER A 78 9.68 2.16 0.89
CA SER A 78 9.82 0.79 1.38
C SER A 78 10.55 -0.12 0.38
N PHE A 79 10.09 -0.18 -0.88
CA PHE A 79 10.71 -1.05 -1.90
C PHE A 79 12.20 -0.73 -2.11
N PHE A 80 12.55 0.54 -2.30
CA PHE A 80 13.95 0.92 -2.52
C PHE A 80 14.80 0.80 -1.26
N GLY A 81 14.21 0.94 -0.07
CA GLY A 81 14.86 0.62 1.20
C GLY A 81 15.27 -0.86 1.28
N HIS A 82 14.31 -1.76 1.03
CA HIS A 82 14.54 -3.20 1.01
C HIS A 82 15.49 -3.63 -0.12
N LEU A 83 15.37 -3.05 -1.31
CA LEU A 83 16.25 -3.34 -2.44
C LEU A 83 17.70 -2.93 -2.13
N ARG A 84 17.89 -1.74 -1.54
CA ARG A 84 19.22 -1.29 -1.10
C ARG A 84 19.81 -2.26 -0.07
N GLN A 85 19.02 -2.70 0.91
CA GLN A 85 19.47 -3.70 1.88
C GLN A 85 19.80 -5.04 1.22
N ALA A 86 18.97 -5.51 0.29
CA ALA A 86 19.22 -6.76 -0.44
C ALA A 86 20.50 -6.73 -1.27
N VAL A 87 20.84 -5.60 -1.88
CA VAL A 87 22.03 -5.43 -2.73
C VAL A 87 23.30 -5.21 -1.91
N PHE A 88 23.24 -4.33 -0.90
CA PHE A 88 24.44 -3.87 -0.20
C PHE A 88 24.67 -4.55 1.16
N ASN A 89 23.62 -5.09 1.79
CA ASN A 89 23.65 -5.65 3.13
C ASN A 89 22.76 -6.92 3.23
N ALA A 90 22.97 -7.89 2.33
CA ALA A 90 22.11 -9.07 2.21
C ALA A 90 21.99 -9.90 3.49
N SER A 91 22.96 -9.80 4.41
CA SER A 91 23.00 -10.50 5.69
C SER A 91 22.30 -9.74 6.83
N ALA A 92 21.80 -8.53 6.59
CA ALA A 92 21.13 -7.74 7.61
C ALA A 92 19.82 -8.43 8.05
N PRO A 93 19.60 -8.63 9.35
CA PRO A 93 18.38 -9.27 9.84
C PRO A 93 17.14 -8.43 9.54
N ASP A 94 16.05 -9.08 9.14
CA ASP A 94 14.72 -8.50 9.00
C ASP A 94 13.76 -9.23 9.98
N PRO A 95 12.85 -8.52 10.67
CA PRO A 95 11.86 -9.15 11.54
C PRO A 95 10.91 -10.12 10.82
N ALA A 96 10.77 -10.01 9.49
CA ALA A 96 9.85 -10.83 8.73
C ALA A 96 10.17 -12.34 8.81
N PRO A 97 9.14 -13.20 8.93
CA PRO A 97 9.33 -14.65 8.98
C PRO A 97 9.65 -15.29 7.61
N ILE A 98 10.03 -14.48 6.61
CA ILE A 98 10.33 -14.91 5.24
C ILE A 98 11.69 -14.37 4.80
N PRO A 99 12.38 -15.04 3.84
CA PRO A 99 13.66 -14.53 3.36
C PRO A 99 13.55 -13.14 2.75
N HIS A 100 14.52 -12.28 3.03
CA HIS A 100 14.52 -10.86 2.64
C HIS A 100 14.32 -10.62 1.13
N VAL A 101 14.84 -11.49 0.28
CA VAL A 101 14.66 -11.42 -1.19
C VAL A 101 13.19 -11.59 -1.57
N TRP A 102 12.49 -12.55 -0.95
CA TRP A 102 11.06 -12.77 -1.21
C TRP A 102 10.20 -11.63 -0.67
N LEU A 103 10.56 -11.08 0.50
CA LEU A 103 9.92 -9.89 1.04
C LEU A 103 10.08 -8.70 0.09
N THR A 104 11.29 -8.46 -0.41
CA THR A 104 11.58 -7.38 -1.36
C THR A 104 10.76 -7.52 -2.65
N ALA A 105 10.66 -8.74 -3.19
CA ALA A 105 9.86 -9.02 -4.38
C ALA A 105 8.36 -8.78 -4.13
N LEU A 106 7.85 -9.19 -2.98
CA LEU A 106 6.46 -8.99 -2.56
C LEU A 106 6.11 -7.50 -2.42
N ILE A 107 6.97 -6.72 -1.75
CA ILE A 107 6.82 -5.27 -1.61
C ILE A 107 6.86 -4.60 -2.99
N GLY A 108 7.79 -5.01 -3.87
CA GLY A 108 7.88 -4.50 -5.23
C GLY A 108 6.62 -4.77 -6.06
N ALA A 109 6.08 -6.00 -5.99
CA ALA A 109 4.83 -6.35 -6.64
C ALA A 109 3.63 -5.55 -6.10
N GLY A 110 3.55 -5.37 -4.77
CA GLY A 110 2.55 -4.53 -4.13
C GLY A 110 2.64 -3.06 -4.55
N TRP A 111 3.85 -2.52 -4.64
CA TRP A 111 4.07 -1.15 -5.11
C TRP A 111 3.66 -0.95 -6.57
N LEU A 112 3.98 -1.89 -7.46
CA LEU A 112 3.51 -1.86 -8.86
C LEU A 112 1.99 -1.94 -8.96
N LEU A 113 1.34 -2.72 -8.09
CA LEU A 113 -0.12 -2.76 -8.00
C LEU A 113 -0.69 -1.40 -7.57
N CYS A 114 -0.08 -0.72 -6.58
CA CYS A 114 -0.46 0.62 -6.17
C CYS A 114 -0.36 1.62 -7.34
N LEU A 115 0.75 1.59 -8.10
CA LEU A 115 0.92 2.45 -9.28
C LEU A 115 -0.17 2.18 -10.31
N PHE A 116 -0.41 0.91 -10.64
CA PHE A 116 -1.44 0.53 -11.59
C PHE A 116 -2.84 1.00 -11.14
N ALA A 117 -3.15 0.87 -9.85
CA ALA A 117 -4.42 1.32 -9.27
C ALA A 117 -4.54 2.85 -9.29
N LEU A 118 -3.47 3.58 -8.98
CA LEU A 118 -3.43 5.05 -9.08
C LEU A 118 -3.68 5.52 -10.51
N PHE A 119 -2.91 5.02 -11.48
CA PHE A 119 -3.10 5.35 -12.90
C PHE A 119 -4.52 5.02 -13.37
N SER A 120 -5.07 3.90 -12.91
CA SER A 120 -6.44 3.51 -13.24
C SER A 120 -7.48 4.43 -12.62
N THR A 121 -7.21 5.01 -11.44
CA THR A 121 -8.10 5.95 -10.73
C THR A 121 -8.05 7.35 -11.33
N LEU A 122 -6.90 7.77 -11.84
CA LEU A 122 -6.71 9.09 -12.46
C LEU A 122 -7.29 9.18 -13.89
N ARG A 123 -7.59 8.05 -14.54
CA ARG A 123 -8.27 8.04 -15.84
C ARG A 123 -9.67 8.64 -15.68
N LYS A 124 -9.98 9.66 -16.50
CA LYS A 124 -11.25 10.41 -16.46
C LYS A 124 -12.44 9.45 -16.37
N LEU A 125 -13.31 9.69 -15.38
CA LEU A 125 -14.64 9.11 -15.37
C LEU A 125 -15.40 9.64 -16.60
N PRO A 126 -16.09 8.79 -17.39
CA PRO A 126 -16.92 9.26 -18.49
C PRO A 126 -17.91 10.29 -17.95
N GLU A 127 -17.98 11.47 -18.57
CA GLU A 127 -19.04 12.42 -18.29
C GLU A 127 -20.35 11.74 -18.66
N ARG A 128 -21.15 11.34 -17.66
CA ARG A 128 -22.53 10.96 -17.93
C ARG A 128 -23.27 12.25 -18.24
N ALA A 129 -23.58 12.44 -19.52
CA ALA A 129 -24.54 13.42 -20.02
C ALA A 129 -25.93 13.14 -19.45
#